data_AF-A0A1F2ZUP5-F1
#
_entry.id   AF-A0A1F2ZUP5-F1
#
_cell.length_a   1.000
_cell.length_b   1.000
_cell.length_c   1.000
_cell.angle_alpha   90.00
_cell.angle_beta   90.00
_cell.angle_gamma   90.00
#
_symmetry.space_group_name_H-M   'P 1'
#
loop_
_entity.id
_entity.type
_entity.pdbx_description
1 polymer ?
#
loop_
_entity_poly.entity_id
_entity_poly.type
_entity_poly.pdbx_seq_one_letter_code
_entity_poly.pdbx_strand_id
1 'polypeptide(L)'
;MSSTILVIHGPNLNLLGMREPEVYGSLTLNDINQQLIAQAENASISLDTFQSNWEGAIVDRIHQAQADGVQFIIINPAALTHTSVALRDALLGVAIPFIEVHLSNVHAREAFRHHSYLSDK
;
A
#
# COMPACT_ATOMS: atom_id res chain seq x y z
N MET A 1 -7.09 -6.00 -18.47
CA MET A 1 -5.96 -5.14 -18.89
C MET A 1 -4.86 -5.36 -17.87
N SER A 2 -3.59 -5.52 -18.26
CA SER A 2 -2.50 -5.63 -17.28
C SER A 2 -2.14 -4.24 -16.75
N SER A 3 -2.19 -4.07 -15.43
CA SER A 3 -1.72 -2.85 -14.78
C SER A 3 -0.21 -2.90 -14.62
N THR A 4 0.47 -1.80 -14.93
CA THR A 4 1.93 -1.71 -14.83
C THR A 4 2.35 -1.44 -13.39
N ILE A 5 1.57 -0.64 -12.67
CA ILE A 5 1.76 -0.32 -11.25
C ILE A 5 0.54 -0.80 -10.45
N LEU A 6 0.80 -1.40 -9.30
CA LEU A 6 -0.22 -1.73 -8.31
C LEU A 6 0.02 -0.95 -7.02
N VAL A 7 -1.00 -0.23 -6.55
CA VAL A 7 -0.99 0.43 -5.25
C VAL A 7 -1.75 -0.41 -4.23
N ILE A 8 -1.11 -0.78 -3.13
CA ILE A 8 -1.70 -1.60 -2.06
C ILE A 8 -1.82 -0.78 -0.78
N HIS A 9 -3.04 -0.75 -0.24
CA HIS A 9 -3.39 -0.10 1.01
C HIS A 9 -3.73 -1.13 2.07
N GLY A 10 -2.97 -1.11 3.16
CA GLY A 10 -3.14 -2.01 4.29
C GLY A 10 -4.35 -1.69 5.19
N PRO A 11 -4.41 -2.34 6.36
CA PRO A 11 -5.55 -2.23 7.25
C PRO A 11 -5.81 -0.81 7.75
N ASN A 12 -7.10 -0.49 7.92
CA ASN A 12 -7.64 0.77 8.44
C ASN A 12 -7.46 2.01 7.55
N LEU A 13 -6.74 1.93 6.43
CA LEU A 13 -6.64 3.07 5.50
C LEU A 13 -7.97 3.40 4.82
N ASN A 14 -8.90 2.43 4.76
CA ASN A 14 -10.27 2.69 4.34
C ASN A 14 -11.03 3.66 5.26
N LEU A 15 -10.52 3.97 6.45
CA LEU A 15 -11.13 4.91 7.41
C LEU A 15 -10.66 6.36 7.23
N LEU A 16 -9.76 6.64 6.28
CA LEU A 16 -9.29 8.00 5.98
C LEU A 16 -10.46 8.93 5.62
N GLY A 17 -10.40 10.16 6.12
CA GLY A 17 -11.42 11.20 5.92
C GLY A 17 -12.72 11.01 6.71
N MET A 18 -12.92 9.88 7.40
CA MET A 18 -14.15 9.61 8.17
C MET A 18 -14.01 9.86 9.68
N ARG A 19 -12.78 9.91 10.20
CA ARG A 19 -12.52 10.04 11.64
C ARG A 19 -12.03 11.45 11.98
N GLU A 20 -12.76 12.15 12.85
CA GLU A 20 -12.41 13.49 13.36
C GLU A 20 -11.77 14.39 12.28
N PRO A 21 -12.50 14.75 11.20
CA PRO A 21 -11.92 15.41 10.02
C PRO A 21 -11.30 16.78 10.33
N GLU A 22 -11.72 17.44 11.42
CA GLU A 22 -11.10 18.66 11.93
C GLU A 22 -9.66 18.44 12.46
N VAL A 23 -9.32 17.20 12.82
CA VAL A 23 -8.02 16.78 13.38
C VAL A 23 -7.16 16.07 12.34
N TYR A 24 -7.75 15.18 11.52
CA TYR A 24 -7.01 14.30 10.60
C TYR A 24 -7.15 14.69 9.12
N GLY A 25 -7.91 15.74 8.82
CA GLY A 25 -8.24 16.16 7.46
C GLY A 25 -9.39 15.34 6.86
N SER A 26 -9.94 15.85 5.76
CA SER A 26 -11.07 15.25 5.05
C SER A 26 -10.67 14.37 3.86
N LEU A 27 -9.36 14.19 3.63
CA LEU A 27 -8.88 13.42 2.48
C LEU A 27 -9.19 11.94 2.67
N THR A 28 -10.00 11.38 1.77
CA THR A 28 -10.37 9.96 1.79
C THR A 28 -9.38 9.11 1.01
N LEU A 29 -9.42 7.79 1.23
CA LEU A 29 -8.65 6.86 0.41
C LEU A 29 -9.07 6.91 -1.07
N ASN A 30 -10.35 7.16 -1.35
CA ASN A 30 -10.85 7.29 -2.71
C ASN A 30 -10.27 8.53 -3.40
N ASP A 31 -10.16 9.66 -2.69
CA ASP A 31 -9.54 10.87 -3.24
C ASP A 31 -8.07 10.63 -3.58
N ILE A 32 -7.34 9.93 -2.72
CA ILE A 32 -5.94 9.52 -2.98
C ILE A 32 -5.87 8.64 -4.23
N ASN A 33 -6.72 7.62 -4.34
CA ASN A 33 -6.73 6.72 -5.49
C ASN A 33 -7.03 7.47 -6.79
N GLN A 34 -7.99 8.38 -6.79
CA GLN A 34 -8.33 9.21 -7.96
C GLN A 34 -7.15 10.08 -8.39
N GLN A 35 -6.44 10.70 -7.43
CA GLN A 35 -5.25 11.51 -7.72
C GLN A 35 -4.12 10.65 -8.31
N LEU A 36 -3.87 9.46 -7.75
CA LEU A 36 -2.86 8.53 -8.25
C LEU A 36 -3.18 8.03 -9.67
N ILE A 37 -4.44 7.66 -9.93
CA ILE A 37 -4.88 7.22 -11.26
C ILE A 37 -4.72 8.36 -12.27
N ALA A 38 -5.18 9.57 -11.96
CA ALA A 38 -5.03 10.72 -12.84
C ALA A 38 -3.55 11.05 -13.11
N GLN A 39 -2.68 10.95 -12.09
CA GLN A 39 -1.24 11.13 -12.25
C GLN A 39 -0.62 10.06 -13.17
N ALA A 40 -1.02 8.80 -13.02
CA ALA A 40 -0.54 7.71 -13.85
C ALA A 40 -1.01 7.84 -15.31
N GLU A 41 -2.27 8.22 -15.52
CA GLU A 41 -2.84 8.49 -16.86
C GLU A 41 -2.08 9.61 -17.57
N ASN A 42 -1.77 10.70 -16.87
CA ASN A 42 -0.95 11.79 -17.41
C ASN A 42 0.46 11.34 -17.81
N ALA A 43 0.97 10.28 -17.19
CA ALA A 43 2.25 9.66 -17.52
C ALA A 43 2.13 8.49 -18.50
N SER A 44 0.93 8.21 -19.04
CA SER A 44 0.65 7.03 -19.89
C SER A 44 0.98 5.68 -19.22
N ILE A 45 0.78 5.59 -17.90
CA ILE A 45 1.00 4.39 -17.10
C ILE A 45 -0.36 3.84 -16.64
N SER A 46 -0.56 2.52 -16.76
CA SER A 46 -1.71 1.83 -16.16
C SER A 46 -1.48 1.57 -14.68
N LEU A 47 -2.41 2.00 -13.84
CA LEU A 47 -2.35 1.87 -12.38
C LEU A 47 -3.63 1.22 -11.86
N ASP A 48 -3.48 0.25 -10.97
CA ASP A 48 -4.57 -0.35 -10.21
C ASP A 48 -4.37 -0.12 -8.71
N THR A 49 -5.45 -0.14 -7.94
CA THR A 49 -5.42 0.08 -6.49
C THR A 49 -6.17 -1.03 -5.77
N PHE A 50 -5.63 -1.49 -4.65
CA PHE A 50 -6.24 -2.51 -3.81
C PHE A 50 -6.16 -2.12 -2.34
N GLN A 51 -7.24 -2.34 -1.59
CA GLN A 51 -7.25 -2.15 -0.14
C GLN A 51 -7.84 -3.37 0.53
N SER A 52 -7.26 -3.78 1.66
CA SER A 52 -7.89 -4.77 2.54
C SER A 52 -7.46 -4.62 3.99
N ASN A 53 -8.35 -5.02 4.89
CA ASN A 53 -8.07 -5.17 6.31
C ASN A 53 -7.55 -6.57 6.67
N TRP A 54 -7.54 -7.48 5.70
CA TRP A 54 -7.16 -8.87 5.88
C TRP A 54 -5.78 -9.11 5.28
N GLU A 55 -4.82 -9.54 6.10
CA GLU A 55 -3.45 -9.81 5.67
C GLU A 55 -3.41 -10.82 4.52
N GLY A 56 -4.15 -11.93 4.63
CA GLY A 56 -4.22 -12.94 3.57
C GLY A 56 -4.70 -12.39 2.23
N ALA A 57 -5.68 -11.48 2.22
CA ALA A 57 -6.16 -10.88 0.98
C ALA A 57 -5.11 -9.97 0.31
N ILE A 58 -4.27 -9.31 1.10
CA ILE A 58 -3.14 -8.52 0.56
C ILE A 58 -2.08 -9.46 -0.03
N VAL A 59 -1.75 -10.54 0.69
CA VAL A 59 -0.83 -11.59 0.21
C VAL A 59 -1.33 -12.20 -1.11
N ASP A 60 -2.62 -12.57 -1.17
CA ASP A 60 -3.24 -13.11 -2.39
C ASP A 60 -3.17 -12.10 -3.55
N ARG A 61 -3.42 -10.81 -3.28
CA ARG A 61 -3.30 -9.77 -4.31
C ARG A 61 -1.87 -9.61 -4.82
N ILE A 62 -0.87 -9.74 -3.96
CA ILE A 62 0.56 -9.69 -4.32
C ILE A 62 0.91 -10.88 -5.21
N HIS A 63 0.49 -12.10 -4.86
CA HIS A 63 0.69 -13.27 -5.71
C HIS A 63 0.03 -13.09 -7.10
N GLN A 64 -1.19 -12.58 -7.11
CA GLN A 64 -1.92 -12.30 -8.36
C GLN A 64 -1.20 -11.24 -9.23
N ALA A 65 -0.54 -10.26 -8.61
CA ALA A 65 0.18 -9.21 -9.33
C ALA A 65 1.27 -9.77 -10.27
N GLN A 66 1.92 -10.88 -9.90
CA GLN A 66 2.88 -11.56 -10.75
C GLN A 66 2.22 -12.13 -12.02
N ALA A 67 1.06 -12.79 -11.86
CA ALA A 67 0.30 -13.33 -12.98
C ALA A 67 -0.29 -12.23 -13.87
N ASP A 68 -0.64 -11.09 -13.28
CA ASP A 68 -1.16 -9.91 -13.99
C ASP A 68 -0.07 -9.14 -14.78
N GLY A 69 1.22 -9.47 -14.57
CA GLY A 69 2.34 -8.77 -15.21
C GLY A 69 2.62 -7.38 -14.61
N VAL A 70 2.30 -7.17 -13.33
CA VAL A 70 2.62 -5.93 -12.63
C VAL A 70 4.14 -5.76 -12.56
N GLN A 71 4.63 -4.58 -12.93
CA GLN A 71 6.06 -4.28 -12.97
C GLN A 71 6.55 -3.58 -11.70
N PHE A 72 5.65 -2.96 -10.93
CA PHE A 72 6.01 -2.23 -9.72
C PHE A 72 4.86 -2.19 -8.70
N ILE A 73 5.18 -2.26 -7.40
CA ILE A 73 4.22 -2.13 -6.31
C ILE A 73 4.52 -0.87 -5.48
N ILE A 74 3.48 -0.09 -5.17
CA ILE A 74 3.54 0.94 -4.14
C ILE A 74 2.69 0.43 -2.99
N ILE A 75 3.25 0.26 -1.79
CA ILE A 75 2.52 -0.33 -0.67
C ILE A 75 2.58 0.57 0.56
N ASN A 76 1.42 0.85 1.14
CA ASN A 76 1.32 1.30 2.52
C ASN A 76 0.76 0.15 3.36
N PRO A 77 1.60 -0.62 4.08
CA PRO A 77 1.15 -1.78 4.85
C PRO A 77 0.33 -1.40 6.08
N ALA A 78 0.27 -0.11 6.41
CA ALA A 78 -0.24 0.40 7.67
C ALA A 78 0.41 -0.36 8.86
N ALA A 79 -0.40 -0.89 9.77
CA ALA A 79 0.11 -1.61 10.93
C ALA A 79 0.87 -2.91 10.57
N LEU A 80 0.62 -3.52 9.41
CA LEU A 80 1.24 -4.80 9.03
C LEU A 80 2.74 -4.67 8.82
N THR A 81 3.26 -3.46 8.55
CA THR A 81 4.70 -3.25 8.40
C THR A 81 5.47 -3.66 9.66
N HIS A 82 4.85 -3.52 10.84
CA HIS A 82 5.48 -3.79 12.13
C HIS A 82 5.30 -5.23 12.60
N THR A 83 4.54 -6.06 11.89
CA THR A 83 4.11 -7.39 12.38
C THR A 83 4.20 -8.51 11.35
N SER A 84 4.00 -8.24 10.06
CA SER A 84 3.76 -9.29 9.07
C SER A 84 5.04 -9.68 8.32
N VAL A 85 5.65 -10.77 8.77
CA VAL A 85 6.68 -11.49 8.01
C VAL A 85 6.08 -12.15 6.77
N ALA A 86 4.81 -12.59 6.82
CA ALA A 86 4.16 -13.20 5.66
C ALA A 86 3.98 -12.22 4.49
N LEU A 87 3.67 -10.95 4.77
CA LEU A 87 3.61 -9.90 3.76
C LEU A 87 4.98 -9.62 3.14
N ARG A 88 6.03 -9.57 3.96
CA ARG A 88 7.41 -9.43 3.51
C ARG A 88 7.78 -10.58 2.56
N ASP A 89 7.51 -11.81 2.96
CA ASP A 89 7.88 -13.00 2.19
C ASP A 89 7.05 -13.11 0.90
N ALA A 90 5.80 -12.64 0.89
CA ALA A 90 5.00 -12.54 -0.33
C ALA A 90 5.63 -11.57 -1.35
N LEU A 91 6.05 -10.37 -0.92
CA LEU A 91 6.72 -9.38 -1.77
C LEU A 91 8.05 -9.93 -2.32
N LEU A 92 8.84 -10.58 -1.48
CA LEU A 92 10.10 -11.22 -1.90
C LEU A 92 9.86 -12.39 -2.86
N GLY A 93 8.83 -13.19 -2.63
CA GLY A 93 8.50 -14.37 -3.42
C GLY A 93 8.10 -14.03 -4.86
N VAL A 94 7.38 -12.93 -5.07
CA VAL A 94 7.01 -12.48 -6.42
C VAL A 94 8.14 -11.71 -7.13
N ALA A 95 9.12 -11.21 -6.38
CA ALA A 95 10.27 -10.44 -6.86
C ALA A 95 9.90 -9.18 -7.68
N ILE A 96 8.71 -8.62 -7.45
CA ILE A 96 8.27 -7.35 -8.03
C ILE A 96 8.88 -6.23 -7.18
N PRO A 97 9.59 -5.25 -7.78
CA PRO A 97 10.14 -4.13 -7.02
C PRO A 97 9.01 -3.32 -6.38
N PHE A 98 9.25 -2.84 -5.16
CA PHE A 98 8.25 -2.09 -4.41
C PHE A 98 8.82 -0.87 -3.69
N ILE A 99 7.94 0.09 -3.40
CA ILE A 99 8.21 1.21 -2.48
C ILE A 99 7.22 1.14 -1.32
N GLU A 100 7.75 1.16 -0.11
CA GLU A 100 6.97 1.31 1.12
C GLU A 100 6.63 2.80 1.36
N VAL A 101 5.37 3.08 1.66
CA VAL A 101 4.86 4.43 1.91
C VAL A 101 4.13 4.49 3.24
N HIS A 102 4.37 5.55 4.01
CA HIS A 102 3.60 5.88 5.21
C HIS A 102 3.09 7.31 5.12
N LEU A 103 1.80 7.52 5.43
CA LEU A 103 1.21 8.87 5.45
C LEU A 103 1.76 9.72 6.61
N SER A 104 2.10 9.08 7.74
CA SER A 104 2.68 9.72 8.92
C SER A 104 4.16 9.36 9.08
N ASN A 105 4.93 10.22 9.75
CA ASN A 105 6.29 9.87 10.17
C ASN A 105 6.27 8.79 11.27
N VAL A 106 6.52 7.54 10.90
CA VAL A 106 6.50 6.39 11.82
C VAL A 106 7.59 6.45 12.89
N HIS A 107 8.73 7.10 12.63
CA HIS A 107 9.83 7.25 13.60
C HIS A 107 9.55 8.30 14.68
N ALA A 108 8.65 9.25 14.42
CA ALA A 108 8.20 10.23 15.43
C ALA A 108 7.09 9.67 16.34
N ARG A 109 6.69 8.42 16.14
CA ARG A 109 5.58 7.77 16.85
C ARG A 109 6.09 6.76 17.88
N GLU A 110 5.18 5.96 18.42
CA GLU A 110 5.45 4.96 19.45
C GLU A 110 6.55 3.99 19.01
N ALA A 111 7.38 3.51 19.96
CA ALA A 111 8.56 2.70 19.66
C ALA A 111 8.27 1.42 18.84
N PHE A 112 7.09 0.81 19.01
CA PHE A 112 6.70 -0.36 18.22
C PHE A 112 6.51 -0.05 16.73
N ARG A 113 6.48 1.23 16.33
CA ARG A 113 6.37 1.66 14.93
C ARG A 113 7.71 1.95 14.27
N HIS A 114 8.82 1.88 15.01
CA HIS A 114 10.13 2.26 14.47
C HIS A 114 10.73 1.17 13.59
N HIS A 115 10.30 -0.08 13.77
CA HIS A 115 10.75 -1.22 12.98
C HIS A 115 9.74 -1.56 11.89
N SER A 116 10.21 -1.70 10.65
CA SER A 116 9.47 -2.26 9.53
C SER A 116 10.14 -3.56 9.11
N TYR A 117 9.34 -4.62 8.92
CA TYR A 117 9.78 -5.87 8.32
C TYR A 117 10.02 -5.76 6.81
N LEU A 118 9.60 -4.67 6.17
CA LEU A 118 9.69 -4.49 4.72
C LEU A 118 10.87 -3.59 4.31
N SER A 119 11.39 -2.77 5.23
CA SER A 119 12.39 -1.74 4.91
C SER A 119 13.83 -2.25 4.78
N ASP A 120 14.10 -3.55 4.97
CA ASP A 120 15.44 -4.13 4.79
C ASP A 120 15.83 -4.33 3.30
N LYS A 121 15.01 -3.82 2.37
CA LYS A 121 15.12 -3.99 0.92
C LYS A 121 14.77 -2.74 0.15
#